data_AF-X8J976-F1
#
_entry.id   AF-X8J976-F1
#
_cell.length_a   1.000
_cell.length_b   1.000
_cell.length_c   1.000
_cell.angle_alpha   90.00
_cell.angle_beta   90.00
_cell.angle_gamma   90.00
#
_symmetry.space_group_name_H-M   'P 1'
#
loop_
_entity.id
_entity.type
_entity.pdbx_description
1 polymer ?
#
loop_
_entity_poly.entity_id
_entity_poly.type
_entity_poly.pdbx_seq_one_letter_code
_entity_poly.pdbx_strand_id
1 'polypeptide(L)'
;MSFAVCDAGGSTVDSTLYLVTAVRPILKLEEKRASACVQAGAIFVDFEVEKFLRKTLANIGLSPDDIADYTKAGVKDFESFAKRAFKDETAEQSVAVAHTRFNNASIRARRGRMTMSGSTIKGFFDVCVKEIVESVDQQIDGLDVPYILLVGGFGDSLYIRSAFRKRYEPRGSQVTLTNDSTSKAVADGAVIWSTLSSVYSRAPRYSFGAAIAIPFIPGIHQMRVPYTSARGYQMVFGAWSQIVQKGVALDAEAVCRKPYAQLYKSANPDLELFTVDLLAYPGDDVPEWAHDPSKKLCPGFQDACTIRANLKNLEGALVSGMGRNGARYWTLRFNVCIRFGGTELESYLEWEENGITRTGPVSLVSQEIL
;
A
#
# COMPACT_ATOMS: atom_id res chain seq x y z
N MET A 1 -13.20 -8.27 -18.92
CA MET A 1 -14.45 -7.70 -18.39
C MET A 1 -14.25 -6.20 -18.22
N SER A 2 -15.21 -5.39 -18.66
CA SER A 2 -15.19 -3.92 -18.60
C SER A 2 -16.09 -3.39 -17.50
N PHE A 3 -15.72 -2.26 -16.91
CA PHE A 3 -16.59 -1.49 -16.02
C PHE A 3 -16.26 0.00 -16.12
N ALA A 4 -17.26 0.85 -15.96
CA ALA A 4 -17.07 2.29 -15.87
C ALA A 4 -17.08 2.73 -14.41
N VAL A 5 -16.27 3.75 -14.09
CA VAL A 5 -16.32 4.47 -12.82
C VAL A 5 -16.80 5.88 -13.13
N CYS A 6 -17.80 6.35 -12.38
CA CYS A 6 -18.28 7.73 -12.40
C CYS A 6 -18.10 8.29 -10.98
N ASP A 7 -17.05 9.08 -10.78
CA ASP A 7 -16.81 9.81 -9.53
C ASP A 7 -17.53 11.15 -9.58
N ALA A 8 -18.75 11.17 -9.03
CA ALA A 8 -19.56 12.36 -8.94
C ALA A 8 -19.19 13.15 -7.67
N GLY A 9 -18.29 14.11 -7.83
CA GLY A 9 -17.75 14.95 -6.77
C GLY A 9 -18.56 16.23 -6.49
N GLY A 10 -17.98 17.10 -5.67
CA GLY A 10 -18.59 18.37 -5.27
C GLY A 10 -18.60 19.42 -6.39
N SER A 11 -17.54 19.48 -7.19
CA SER A 11 -17.38 20.44 -8.28
C SER A 11 -17.30 19.77 -9.65
N THR A 12 -16.51 18.70 -9.75
CA THR A 12 -16.30 17.95 -11.00
C THR A 12 -16.93 16.57 -10.91
N VAL A 13 -17.23 16.02 -12.08
CA VAL A 13 -17.56 14.61 -12.24
C VAL A 13 -16.57 14.01 -13.22
N ASP A 14 -15.86 12.98 -12.76
CA ASP A 14 -14.86 12.27 -13.54
C ASP A 14 -15.41 10.91 -13.95
N SER A 15 -15.25 10.54 -15.21
CA SER A 15 -15.70 9.25 -15.74
C SER A 15 -14.60 8.55 -16.52
N THR A 16 -14.36 7.28 -16.17
CA THR A 16 -13.29 6.48 -16.76
C THR A 16 -13.80 5.07 -17.02
N LEU A 17 -13.44 4.52 -18.18
CA LEU A 17 -13.76 3.15 -18.56
C LEU A 17 -12.52 2.25 -18.44
N TYR A 18 -12.63 1.20 -17.63
CA TYR A 18 -11.57 0.22 -17.43
C TYR A 18 -11.92 -1.14 -18.04
N LEU A 19 -10.90 -1.80 -18.60
CA LEU A 19 -10.89 -3.24 -18.86
C LEU A 19 -10.01 -3.92 -17.80
N VAL A 20 -10.58 -4.93 -17.14
CA VAL A 20 -9.83 -5.85 -16.28
C VAL A 20 -9.03 -6.81 -17.17
N THR A 21 -7.70 -6.68 -17.15
CA THR A 21 -6.78 -7.55 -17.89
C THR A 21 -6.24 -8.69 -17.03
N ALA A 22 -6.12 -8.49 -15.72
CA ALA A 22 -5.82 -9.54 -14.75
C ALA A 22 -6.43 -9.20 -13.38
N VAL A 23 -6.87 -10.21 -12.65
CA VAL A 23 -7.37 -10.07 -11.26
C VAL A 23 -6.39 -10.63 -10.23
N ARG A 24 -5.42 -11.46 -10.66
CA ARG A 24 -4.42 -12.11 -9.80
C ARG A 24 -3.06 -12.17 -10.53
N PRO A 25 -1.92 -12.12 -9.81
CA PRO A 25 -1.81 -11.89 -8.37
C PRO A 25 -2.13 -10.44 -7.95
N ILE A 26 -2.07 -9.49 -8.90
CA ILE A 26 -2.38 -8.07 -8.70
C ILE A 26 -3.43 -7.66 -9.73
N LEU A 27 -4.39 -6.82 -9.33
CA LEU A 27 -5.39 -6.23 -10.22
C LEU A 27 -4.70 -5.37 -11.29
N LYS A 28 -4.91 -5.70 -12.56
CA LYS A 28 -4.43 -4.92 -13.71
C LYS A 28 -5.63 -4.38 -14.47
N LEU A 29 -5.65 -3.07 -14.61
CA LEU A 29 -6.67 -2.32 -15.33
C LEU A 29 -6.02 -1.63 -16.53
N GLU A 30 -6.73 -1.65 -17.64
CA GLU A 30 -6.38 -0.90 -18.85
C GLU A 30 -7.49 0.13 -19.09
N GLU A 31 -7.14 1.41 -19.20
CA GLU A 31 -8.08 2.44 -19.64
C GLU A 31 -8.38 2.27 -21.12
N LYS A 32 -9.66 2.13 -21.47
CA LYS A 32 -10.07 1.94 -22.88
C LYS A 32 -10.24 3.24 -23.65
N ARG A 33 -10.38 4.36 -22.94
CA ARG A 33 -10.54 5.71 -23.48
C ARG A 33 -9.87 6.70 -22.55
N ALA A 34 -9.56 7.88 -23.07
CA ALA A 34 -9.18 9.00 -22.22
C ALA A 34 -10.31 9.29 -21.22
N SER A 35 -9.96 9.46 -19.96
CA SER A 35 -10.90 9.87 -18.92
C SER A 35 -11.55 11.21 -19.29
N ALA A 36 -12.84 11.34 -18.96
CA ALA A 36 -13.59 12.57 -19.14
C ALA A 36 -13.82 13.23 -17.79
N CYS A 37 -13.72 14.57 -17.77
CA CYS A 37 -13.99 15.40 -16.61
C CYS A 37 -14.96 16.50 -17.02
N VAL A 38 -16.10 16.60 -16.34
CA VAL A 38 -17.12 17.64 -16.59
C VAL A 38 -17.37 18.47 -15.34
N GLN A 39 -17.72 19.75 -15.54
CA GLN A 39 -18.03 20.69 -14.47
C GLN A 39 -19.51 20.60 -14.10
N ALA A 40 -19.91 19.45 -13.55
CA ALA A 40 -21.32 19.13 -13.27
C ALA A 40 -21.54 18.57 -11.84
N GLY A 41 -20.66 18.91 -10.89
CA GLY A 41 -20.74 18.45 -9.51
C GLY A 41 -21.89 19.06 -8.68
N ALA A 42 -21.98 18.66 -7.42
CA ALA A 42 -23.04 19.06 -6.49
C ALA A 42 -23.24 20.58 -6.31
N ILE A 43 -22.19 21.38 -6.53
CA ILE A 43 -22.22 22.85 -6.41
C ILE A 43 -23.10 23.51 -7.49
N PHE A 44 -23.25 22.87 -8.65
CA PHE A 44 -24.06 23.41 -9.74
C PHE A 44 -25.56 23.36 -9.44
N VAL A 45 -25.99 22.41 -8.62
CA VAL A 45 -27.36 22.41 -8.05
C VAL A 45 -27.55 23.63 -7.14
N ASP A 46 -26.55 23.98 -6.34
CA ASP A 46 -26.62 25.12 -5.43
C ASP A 46 -26.67 26.44 -6.21
N PHE A 47 -25.93 26.55 -7.33
CA PHE A 47 -26.01 27.70 -8.23
C PHE A 47 -27.39 27.89 -8.87
N GLU A 48 -28.04 26.81 -9.31
CA GLU A 48 -29.39 26.91 -9.89
C GLU A 48 -30.43 27.31 -8.82
N VAL A 49 -30.28 26.85 -7.58
CA VAL A 49 -31.10 27.30 -6.45
C VAL A 49 -30.86 28.77 -6.14
N GLU A 50 -29.59 29.20 -6.10
CA GLU A 50 -29.24 30.60 -5.86
C GLU A 50 -29.91 31.52 -6.90
N LYS A 51 -29.77 31.17 -8.18
CA LYS A 51 -30.37 31.89 -9.30
C LYS A 51 -31.89 31.93 -9.20
N PHE A 52 -32.52 30.80 -8.85
CA PHE A 52 -33.96 30.73 -8.63
C PHE A 52 -34.41 31.65 -7.48
N LEU A 53 -33.72 31.60 -6.34
CA LEU A 53 -34.04 32.41 -5.16
C LEU A 53 -33.87 33.91 -5.46
N ARG A 54 -32.74 34.32 -6.06
CA ARG A 54 -32.51 35.73 -6.45
C ARG A 54 -33.61 36.26 -7.34
N LYS A 55 -33.98 35.51 -8.38
CA LYS A 55 -35.05 35.89 -9.30
C LYS A 55 -36.41 35.98 -8.58
N THR A 56 -36.73 34.98 -7.77
CA THR A 56 -38.02 34.90 -7.06
C THR A 56 -38.18 36.00 -6.02
N LEU A 57 -37.12 36.31 -5.28
CA LEU A 57 -37.10 37.36 -4.26
C LEU A 57 -37.08 38.77 -4.88
N ALA A 58 -36.39 38.96 -6.01
CA ALA A 58 -36.45 40.22 -6.75
C ALA A 58 -37.86 40.53 -7.29
N ASN A 59 -38.59 39.50 -7.74
CA ASN A 59 -39.94 39.66 -8.28
C ASN A 59 -40.98 40.13 -7.25
N ILE A 60 -40.70 40.02 -5.95
CA ILE A 60 -41.58 40.51 -4.88
C ILE A 60 -41.15 41.86 -4.31
N GLY A 61 -40.16 42.52 -4.92
CA GLY A 61 -39.77 43.90 -4.59
C GLY A 61 -39.01 44.05 -3.28
N LEU A 62 -38.25 43.04 -2.85
CA LEU A 62 -37.38 43.14 -1.68
C LEU A 62 -36.19 44.08 -1.93
N SER A 63 -35.62 44.62 -0.84
CA SER A 63 -34.39 45.40 -0.91
C SER A 63 -33.21 44.54 -1.41
N PRO A 64 -32.20 45.13 -2.07
CA PRO A 64 -31.02 44.38 -2.49
C PRO A 64 -30.33 43.61 -1.37
N ASP A 65 -30.29 44.18 -0.16
CA ASP A 65 -29.70 43.55 1.02
C ASP A 65 -30.53 42.35 1.49
N ASP A 66 -31.86 42.48 1.58
CA ASP A 66 -32.75 41.36 1.91
C ASP A 66 -32.65 40.23 0.87
N ILE A 67 -32.58 40.57 -0.42
CA ILE A 67 -32.41 39.57 -1.49
C ILE A 67 -31.11 38.80 -1.28
N ALA A 68 -30.00 39.49 -0.99
CA ALA A 68 -28.71 38.86 -0.77
C ALA A 68 -28.73 37.95 0.48
N ASP A 69 -29.23 38.45 1.60
CA ASP A 69 -29.28 37.72 2.87
C ASP A 69 -30.21 36.51 2.78
N TYR A 70 -31.40 36.67 2.19
CA TYR A 70 -32.38 35.61 2.10
C TYR A 70 -31.99 34.54 1.08
N THR A 71 -31.35 34.93 -0.01
CA THR A 71 -30.76 33.98 -0.96
C THR A 71 -29.69 33.15 -0.25
N LYS A 72 -28.77 33.78 0.48
CA LYS A 72 -27.70 33.09 1.21
C LYS A 72 -28.25 32.13 2.25
N ALA A 73 -29.27 32.53 3.00
CA ALA A 73 -29.95 31.67 3.96
C ALA A 73 -30.63 30.47 3.27
N GLY A 74 -31.33 30.73 2.16
CA GLY A 74 -32.03 29.72 1.38
C GLY A 74 -31.11 28.67 0.77
N VAL A 75 -29.99 29.08 0.15
CA VAL A 75 -29.00 28.14 -0.40
C VAL A 75 -28.42 27.26 0.71
N LYS A 76 -28.08 27.85 1.86
CA LYS A 76 -27.53 27.10 3.01
C LYS A 76 -28.52 26.07 3.57
N ASP A 77 -29.79 26.45 3.75
CA ASP A 77 -30.83 25.52 4.23
C ASP A 77 -31.10 24.42 3.20
N PHE A 78 -31.14 24.79 1.91
CA PHE A 78 -31.31 23.83 0.82
C PHE A 78 -30.18 22.79 0.79
N GLU A 79 -28.92 23.22 0.82
CA GLU A 79 -27.74 22.35 0.82
C GLU A 79 -27.73 21.37 2.01
N SER A 80 -28.14 21.88 3.17
CA SER A 80 -28.14 21.12 4.43
C SER A 80 -29.24 20.06 4.50
N PHE A 81 -30.39 20.32 3.87
CA PHE A 81 -31.59 19.48 4.03
C PHE A 81 -32.19 19.04 2.69
N ALA A 82 -32.79 19.96 1.94
CA ALA A 82 -33.59 19.64 0.77
C ALA A 82 -32.78 18.93 -0.32
N LYS A 83 -31.53 19.36 -0.59
CA LYS A 83 -30.63 18.71 -1.57
C LYS A 83 -30.34 17.26 -1.22
N ARG A 84 -30.10 16.99 0.07
CA ARG A 84 -29.72 15.65 0.57
C ARG A 84 -30.92 14.70 0.61
N ALA A 85 -32.11 15.22 0.91
CA ALA A 85 -33.33 14.44 1.01
C ALA A 85 -34.03 14.22 -0.34
N PHE A 86 -33.71 15.02 -1.37
CA PHE A 86 -34.39 14.95 -2.66
C PHE A 86 -34.15 13.62 -3.38
N LYS A 87 -35.23 12.90 -3.65
CA LYS A 87 -35.24 11.60 -4.33
C LYS A 87 -35.94 11.64 -5.69
N ASP A 88 -37.06 12.35 -5.76
CA ASP A 88 -37.89 12.49 -6.95
C ASP A 88 -38.83 13.71 -6.83
N GLU A 89 -39.57 13.99 -7.89
CA GLU A 89 -40.45 15.16 -7.99
C GLU A 89 -41.79 15.04 -7.24
N THR A 90 -42.05 13.92 -6.56
CA THR A 90 -43.35 13.65 -5.93
C THR A 90 -43.56 14.41 -4.61
N ALA A 91 -42.47 14.83 -3.96
CA ALA A 91 -42.51 15.52 -2.68
C ALA A 91 -42.10 16.99 -2.82
N GLU A 92 -42.89 17.89 -2.23
CA GLU A 92 -42.47 19.28 -2.03
C GLU A 92 -41.41 19.38 -0.94
N GLN A 93 -40.53 20.39 -1.03
CA GLN A 93 -39.55 20.69 0.01
C GLN A 93 -39.78 22.09 0.55
N SER A 94 -39.56 22.24 1.86
CA SER A 94 -39.63 23.52 2.54
C SER A 94 -38.22 24.03 2.81
N VAL A 95 -37.88 25.21 2.32
CA VAL A 95 -36.55 25.83 2.45
C VAL A 95 -36.67 27.12 3.27
N ALA A 96 -35.89 27.25 4.35
CA ALA A 96 -35.81 28.50 5.11
C ALA A 96 -35.06 29.56 4.30
N VAL A 97 -35.76 30.63 3.93
CA VAL A 97 -35.20 31.73 3.13
C VAL A 97 -35.14 33.03 3.92
N ALA A 98 -35.99 33.24 4.92
CA ALA A 98 -36.10 34.50 5.64
C ALA A 98 -36.40 34.31 7.13
N HIS A 99 -36.49 35.41 7.86
CA HIS A 99 -36.85 35.41 9.29
C HIS A 99 -38.30 34.93 9.51
N THR A 100 -38.60 34.45 10.72
CA THR A 100 -39.88 33.77 11.06
C THR A 100 -41.14 34.61 10.93
N ARG A 101 -41.03 35.94 10.86
CA ARG A 101 -42.16 36.86 10.64
C ARG A 101 -42.45 37.10 9.15
N PHE A 102 -41.56 36.70 8.25
CA PHE A 102 -41.74 36.86 6.81
C PHE A 102 -42.81 35.92 6.27
N ASN A 103 -43.82 36.47 5.60
CA ASN A 103 -44.87 35.72 4.92
C ASN A 103 -45.15 36.38 3.57
N ASN A 104 -45.19 35.59 2.50
CA ASN A 104 -45.54 36.06 1.17
C ASN A 104 -46.18 34.93 0.36
N ALA A 105 -47.47 35.10 0.03
CA ALA A 105 -48.25 34.07 -0.64
C ALA A 105 -47.82 33.84 -2.10
N SER A 106 -47.34 34.87 -2.82
CA SER A 106 -46.98 34.74 -4.24
C SER A 106 -45.79 33.82 -4.47
N ILE A 107 -44.89 33.73 -3.48
CA ILE A 107 -43.73 32.85 -3.49
C ILE A 107 -43.90 31.66 -2.53
N ARG A 108 -45.14 31.37 -2.10
CA ARG A 108 -45.48 30.27 -1.18
C ARG A 108 -44.60 30.25 0.09
N ALA A 109 -44.29 31.44 0.62
CA ALA A 109 -43.48 31.62 1.81
C ALA A 109 -44.36 31.84 3.05
N ARG A 110 -44.17 31.01 4.08
CA ARG A 110 -44.85 31.13 5.38
C ARG A 110 -43.84 30.96 6.51
N ARG A 111 -43.86 31.85 7.49
CA ARG A 111 -42.93 31.87 8.63
C ARG A 111 -41.45 31.77 8.22
N GLY A 112 -41.07 32.51 7.18
CA GLY A 112 -39.71 32.53 6.64
C GLY A 112 -39.30 31.32 5.80
N ARG A 113 -40.20 30.34 5.58
CA ARG A 113 -39.91 29.16 4.75
C ARG A 113 -40.68 29.18 3.43
N MET A 114 -39.96 29.04 2.33
CA MET A 114 -40.49 28.91 0.97
C MET A 114 -40.79 27.44 0.66
N THR A 115 -41.98 27.14 0.16
CA THR A 115 -42.32 25.78 -0.31
C THR A 115 -42.04 25.67 -1.80
N MET A 116 -41.14 24.76 -2.17
CA MET A 116 -40.76 24.48 -3.55
C MET A 116 -41.38 23.15 -4.00
N SER A 117 -41.96 23.13 -5.20
CA SER A 117 -42.45 21.89 -5.79
C SER A 117 -41.30 20.95 -6.14
N GLY A 118 -41.54 19.64 -6.08
CA GLY A 118 -40.55 18.65 -6.50
C GLY A 118 -40.09 18.82 -7.94
N SER A 119 -40.99 19.29 -8.84
CA SER A 119 -40.65 19.63 -10.23
C SER A 119 -39.64 20.77 -10.37
N THR A 120 -39.72 21.77 -9.48
CA THR A 120 -38.78 22.89 -9.46
C THR A 120 -37.40 22.41 -9.03
N ILE A 121 -37.35 21.59 -7.97
CA ILE A 121 -36.10 21.03 -7.45
C ILE A 121 -35.47 20.07 -8.45
N LYS A 122 -36.29 19.23 -9.09
CA LYS A 122 -35.86 18.37 -10.21
C LYS A 122 -35.13 19.18 -11.27
N GLY A 123 -35.68 20.34 -11.65
CA GLY A 123 -35.05 21.25 -12.61
C GLY A 123 -33.64 21.68 -12.23
N PHE A 124 -33.35 21.88 -10.94
CA PHE A 124 -32.01 22.22 -10.45
C PHE A 124 -31.01 21.07 -10.62
N PHE A 125 -31.46 19.84 -10.37
CA PHE A 125 -30.62 18.65 -10.54
C PHE A 125 -30.45 18.25 -12.00
N ASP A 126 -31.47 18.41 -12.82
CA ASP A 126 -31.48 17.96 -14.23
C ASP A 126 -30.35 18.58 -15.05
N VAL A 127 -29.97 19.83 -14.76
CA VAL A 127 -28.84 20.50 -15.41
C VAL A 127 -27.56 19.68 -15.25
N CYS A 128 -27.26 19.26 -14.02
CA CYS A 128 -26.06 18.49 -13.71
C CYS A 128 -26.18 17.05 -14.20
N VAL A 129 -27.33 16.40 -13.94
CA VAL A 129 -27.56 14.99 -14.27
C VAL A 129 -27.45 14.76 -15.78
N LYS A 130 -27.94 15.70 -16.60
CA LYS A 130 -27.82 15.61 -18.05
C LYS A 130 -26.36 15.56 -18.50
N GLU A 131 -25.54 16.50 -18.05
CA GLU A 131 -24.12 16.55 -18.41
C GLU A 131 -23.35 15.32 -17.92
N ILE A 132 -23.63 14.85 -16.70
CA ILE A 132 -23.03 13.63 -16.15
C ILE A 132 -23.39 12.41 -17.00
N VAL A 133 -24.67 12.25 -17.33
CA VAL A 133 -25.15 11.10 -18.13
C VAL A 133 -24.55 11.15 -19.53
N GLU A 134 -24.48 12.32 -20.16
CA GLU A 134 -23.84 12.48 -21.47
C GLU A 134 -22.35 12.12 -21.44
N SER A 135 -21.63 12.51 -20.39
CA SER A 135 -20.21 12.15 -20.18
C SER A 135 -20.02 10.62 -20.07
N VAL A 136 -20.85 9.96 -19.24
CA VAL A 136 -20.79 8.49 -19.08
C VAL A 136 -21.23 7.77 -20.36
N ASP A 137 -22.27 8.25 -21.04
CA ASP A 137 -22.71 7.71 -22.33
C ASP A 137 -21.57 7.72 -23.36
N GLN A 138 -20.83 8.84 -23.45
CA GLN A 138 -19.66 8.94 -24.32
C GLN A 138 -18.54 7.97 -23.95
N GLN A 139 -18.32 7.69 -22.66
CA GLN A 139 -17.32 6.72 -22.22
C GLN A 139 -17.70 5.28 -22.63
N ILE A 140 -18.97 4.91 -22.53
CA ILE A 140 -19.43 3.52 -22.77
C ILE A 140 -19.91 3.26 -24.21
N ASP A 141 -20.04 4.30 -25.04
CA ASP A 141 -20.59 4.19 -26.39
C ASP A 141 -19.89 3.11 -27.24
N GLY A 142 -20.67 2.22 -27.85
CA GLY A 142 -20.15 1.13 -28.68
C GLY A 142 -19.41 0.03 -27.93
N LEU A 143 -19.47 -0.02 -26.59
CA LEU A 143 -18.79 -1.03 -25.77
C LEU A 143 -19.79 -1.75 -24.85
N ASP A 144 -19.54 -3.04 -24.62
CA ASP A 144 -20.28 -3.81 -23.62
C ASP A 144 -19.75 -3.50 -22.22
N VAL A 145 -20.55 -2.84 -21.39
CA VAL A 145 -20.15 -2.38 -20.05
C VAL A 145 -21.15 -2.90 -19.02
N PRO A 146 -20.91 -4.10 -18.46
CA PRO A 146 -21.87 -4.73 -17.54
C PRO A 146 -21.98 -4.04 -16.18
N TYR A 147 -21.02 -3.20 -15.78
CA TYR A 147 -21.03 -2.52 -14.47
C TYR A 147 -20.65 -1.05 -14.58
N ILE A 148 -21.39 -0.21 -13.86
CA ILE A 148 -21.10 1.20 -13.65
C ILE A 148 -21.01 1.45 -12.15
N LEU A 149 -19.84 1.87 -11.67
CA LEU A 149 -19.63 2.25 -10.28
C LEU A 149 -19.89 3.74 -10.15
N LEU A 150 -20.99 4.11 -9.49
CA LEU A 150 -21.28 5.50 -9.14
C LEU A 150 -20.74 5.77 -7.74
N VAL A 151 -19.71 6.62 -7.66
CA VAL A 151 -19.00 6.97 -6.44
C VAL A 151 -18.98 8.49 -6.25
N GLY A 152 -18.36 8.96 -5.17
CA GLY A 152 -18.25 10.38 -4.85
C GLY A 152 -19.43 10.91 -4.03
N GLY A 153 -19.22 12.05 -3.37
CA GLY A 153 -20.22 12.61 -2.44
C GLY A 153 -21.53 13.04 -3.11
N PHE A 154 -21.49 13.39 -4.41
CA PHE A 154 -22.70 13.67 -5.18
C PHE A 154 -23.34 12.38 -5.70
N GLY A 155 -22.54 11.34 -5.96
CA GLY A 155 -23.02 9.99 -6.27
C GLY A 155 -23.87 9.35 -5.15
N ASP A 156 -23.80 9.89 -3.93
CA ASP A 156 -24.68 9.51 -2.81
C ASP A 156 -26.10 10.09 -2.90
N SER A 157 -26.33 11.07 -3.78
CA SER A 157 -27.66 11.65 -4.00
C SER A 157 -28.66 10.59 -4.46
N LEU A 158 -29.79 10.51 -3.76
CA LEU A 158 -30.89 9.60 -4.11
C LEU A 158 -31.42 9.86 -5.53
N TYR A 159 -31.50 11.14 -5.92
CA TYR A 159 -31.95 11.52 -7.25
C TYR A 159 -30.99 11.04 -8.35
N ILE A 160 -29.68 11.25 -8.20
CA ILE A 160 -28.69 10.81 -9.20
C ILE A 160 -28.67 9.30 -9.31
N ARG A 161 -28.69 8.59 -8.17
CA ARG A 161 -28.75 7.13 -8.14
C ARG A 161 -29.98 6.61 -8.90
N SER A 162 -31.14 7.21 -8.66
CA SER A 162 -32.38 6.88 -9.37
C SER A 162 -32.26 7.13 -10.88
N ALA A 163 -31.70 8.29 -11.27
CA ALA A 163 -31.49 8.65 -12.67
C ALA A 163 -30.54 7.67 -13.39
N PHE A 164 -29.42 7.31 -12.77
CA PHE A 164 -28.47 6.33 -13.29
C PHE A 164 -29.11 4.95 -13.46
N ARG A 165 -29.80 4.44 -12.44
CA ARG A 165 -30.48 3.14 -12.52
C ARG A 165 -31.49 3.11 -13.65
N LYS A 166 -32.35 4.13 -13.73
CA LYS A 166 -33.35 4.29 -14.79
C LYS A 166 -32.72 4.34 -16.19
N ARG A 167 -31.51 4.90 -16.31
CA ARG A 167 -30.81 5.10 -17.58
C ARG A 167 -30.02 3.87 -18.05
N TYR A 168 -29.41 3.12 -17.13
CA TYR A 168 -28.41 2.11 -17.45
C TYR A 168 -28.82 0.66 -17.14
N GLU A 169 -29.60 0.41 -16.09
CA GLU A 169 -30.02 -0.97 -15.75
C GLU A 169 -30.88 -1.62 -16.85
N PRO A 170 -31.84 -0.92 -17.50
CA PRO A 170 -32.57 -1.48 -18.64
C PRO A 170 -31.69 -1.77 -19.86
N ARG A 171 -30.46 -1.25 -19.91
CA ARG A 171 -29.50 -1.45 -21.00
C ARG A 171 -28.49 -2.56 -20.69
N GLY A 172 -28.64 -3.26 -19.56
CA GLY A 172 -27.77 -4.37 -19.16
C GLY A 172 -26.58 -3.96 -18.29
N SER A 173 -26.45 -2.68 -17.93
CA SER A 173 -25.38 -2.20 -17.05
C SER A 173 -25.87 -2.10 -15.60
N GLN A 174 -25.32 -2.92 -14.71
CA GLN A 174 -25.64 -2.86 -13.29
C GLN A 174 -24.97 -1.63 -12.64
N VAL A 175 -25.79 -0.75 -12.06
CA VAL A 175 -25.29 0.41 -11.32
C VAL A 175 -24.97 -0.03 -9.89
N THR A 176 -23.67 -0.05 -9.57
CA THR A 176 -23.14 -0.44 -8.27
C THR A 176 -22.73 0.81 -7.48
N LEU A 177 -23.01 0.78 -6.18
CA LEU A 177 -22.67 1.84 -5.23
C LEU A 177 -21.60 1.33 -4.27
N THR A 178 -20.95 2.22 -3.53
CA THR A 178 -20.14 1.82 -2.38
C THR A 178 -21.02 1.14 -1.33
N ASN A 179 -20.49 0.13 -0.65
CA ASN A 179 -21.24 -0.67 0.34
C ASN A 179 -21.75 0.16 1.52
N ASP A 180 -21.17 1.33 1.77
CA ASP A 180 -21.56 2.27 2.83
C ASP A 180 -21.45 3.71 2.32
N SER A 181 -22.45 4.54 2.67
CA SER A 181 -22.43 6.01 2.53
C SER A 181 -21.27 6.70 3.25
N THR A 182 -20.62 6.04 4.20
CA THR A 182 -19.40 6.55 4.86
C THR A 182 -18.11 6.12 4.16
N SER A 183 -18.16 5.10 3.29
CA SER A 183 -16.98 4.62 2.56
C SER A 183 -16.49 5.67 1.57
N LYS A 184 -15.18 5.93 1.62
CA LYS A 184 -14.49 6.83 0.70
C LYS A 184 -13.71 5.96 -0.28
N ALA A 185 -14.39 5.42 -1.29
CA ALA A 185 -13.83 4.46 -2.25
C ALA A 185 -12.44 4.83 -2.79
N VAL A 186 -12.19 6.11 -3.05
CA VAL A 186 -10.88 6.61 -3.49
C VAL A 186 -9.81 6.40 -2.42
N ALA A 187 -10.09 6.74 -1.16
CA ALA A 187 -9.17 6.56 -0.05
C ALA A 187 -8.97 5.06 0.28
N ASP A 188 -10.05 4.28 0.31
CA ASP A 188 -10.00 2.84 0.55
C ASP A 188 -9.16 2.14 -0.54
N GLY A 189 -9.39 2.51 -1.81
CA GLY A 189 -8.63 2.01 -2.95
C GLY A 189 -7.14 2.38 -2.89
N ALA A 190 -6.80 3.59 -2.45
CA ALA A 190 -5.41 4.02 -2.29
C ALA A 190 -4.67 3.21 -1.22
N VAL A 191 -5.33 2.92 -0.08
CA VAL A 191 -4.75 2.08 0.98
C VAL A 191 -4.57 0.65 0.49
N ILE A 192 -5.61 0.05 -0.12
CA ILE A 192 -5.55 -1.30 -0.68
C ILE A 192 -4.42 -1.40 -1.71
N TRP A 193 -4.33 -0.43 -2.62
CA TRP A 193 -3.28 -0.40 -3.64
C TRP A 193 -1.89 -0.28 -3.02
N SER A 194 -1.71 0.58 -2.01
CA SER A 194 -0.44 0.72 -1.30
C SER A 194 -0.01 -0.60 -0.62
N THR A 195 -0.96 -1.27 0.04
CA THR A 195 -0.71 -2.56 0.69
C THR A 195 -0.41 -3.67 -0.32
N LEU A 196 -1.15 -3.74 -1.43
CA LEU A 196 -0.97 -4.79 -2.45
C LEU A 196 0.22 -4.56 -3.39
N SER A 197 0.66 -3.31 -3.57
CA SER A 197 1.85 -2.95 -4.36
C SER A 197 3.15 -3.02 -3.53
N SER A 198 3.05 -3.14 -2.21
CA SER A 198 4.16 -3.50 -1.33
C SER A 198 4.53 -4.97 -1.57
N VAL A 199 5.63 -5.19 -2.29
CA VAL A 199 6.17 -6.49 -2.73
C VAL A 199 5.94 -7.62 -1.72
N TYR A 200 5.03 -8.56 -2.01
CA TYR A 200 4.64 -9.64 -1.06
C TYR A 200 5.68 -10.77 -0.94
N SER A 201 6.53 -10.97 -1.94
CA SER A 201 7.60 -11.95 -1.86
C SER A 201 8.79 -11.59 -2.76
N ARG A 202 10.01 -11.70 -2.24
CA ARG A 202 11.24 -11.56 -3.03
C ARG A 202 11.92 -12.90 -3.14
N ALA A 203 12.20 -13.33 -4.37
CA ALA A 203 13.08 -14.46 -4.62
C ALA A 203 14.50 -13.92 -4.88
N PRO A 204 15.49 -14.26 -4.06
CA PRO A 204 16.85 -13.77 -4.25
C PRO A 204 17.45 -14.34 -5.53
N ARG A 205 18.22 -13.51 -6.26
CA ARG A 205 18.90 -13.92 -7.49
C ARG A 205 20.14 -14.80 -7.26
N TYR A 206 20.61 -14.85 -6.01
CA TYR A 206 21.76 -15.62 -5.55
C TYR A 206 21.41 -16.39 -4.29
N SER A 207 22.11 -17.50 -4.06
CA SER A 207 22.17 -18.14 -2.75
C SER A 207 23.18 -17.39 -1.89
N PHE A 208 22.85 -17.13 -0.62
CA PHE A 208 23.72 -16.39 0.30
C PHE A 208 24.13 -17.27 1.48
N GLY A 209 25.33 -17.03 2.01
CA GLY A 209 25.88 -17.83 3.09
C GLY A 209 27.31 -17.46 3.43
N ALA A 210 27.96 -18.28 4.24
CA ALA A 210 29.32 -18.03 4.72
C ALA A 210 30.23 -19.23 4.50
N ALA A 211 31.54 -18.99 4.40
CA ALA A 211 32.54 -20.05 4.44
C ALA A 211 32.82 -20.45 5.90
N ILE A 212 32.75 -21.75 6.19
CA ILE A 212 32.96 -22.28 7.54
C ILE A 212 34.10 -23.28 7.60
N ALA A 213 34.55 -23.56 8.83
CA ALA A 213 35.40 -24.69 9.12
C ALA A 213 34.58 -25.91 9.56
N ILE A 214 34.89 -27.07 8.99
CA ILE A 214 34.26 -28.36 9.33
C ILE A 214 35.31 -29.37 9.81
N PRO A 215 34.91 -30.42 10.55
CA PRO A 215 35.83 -31.47 10.97
C PRO A 215 36.60 -32.08 9.79
N PHE A 216 37.89 -32.30 9.96
CA PHE A 216 38.70 -33.00 8.98
C PHE A 216 38.37 -34.50 8.99
N ILE A 217 38.01 -35.04 7.82
CA ILE A 217 37.75 -36.45 7.64
C ILE A 217 38.90 -37.04 6.80
N PRO A 218 39.77 -37.88 7.40
CA PRO A 218 40.80 -38.60 6.67
C PRO A 218 40.19 -39.41 5.52
N GLY A 219 40.87 -39.43 4.37
CA GLY A 219 40.36 -40.12 3.18
C GLY A 219 39.48 -39.27 2.28
N ILE A 220 38.70 -38.32 2.83
CA ILE A 220 37.80 -37.44 2.06
C ILE A 220 38.48 -36.10 1.76
N HIS A 221 39.05 -35.43 2.76
CA HIS A 221 39.59 -34.07 2.63
C HIS A 221 41.08 -34.03 2.27
N GLN A 222 41.60 -35.03 1.53
CA GLN A 222 43.05 -35.25 1.37
C GLN A 222 43.83 -34.08 0.75
N MET A 223 43.18 -33.30 -0.11
CA MET A 223 43.81 -32.14 -0.75
C MET A 223 43.84 -30.90 0.16
N ARG A 224 43.17 -30.93 1.31
CA ARG A 224 43.08 -29.78 2.24
C ARG A 224 44.01 -29.98 3.42
N VAL A 225 44.69 -28.92 3.80
CA VAL A 225 45.58 -28.90 4.98
C VAL A 225 44.74 -28.71 6.25
N PRO A 226 44.65 -29.70 7.16
CA PRO A 226 43.92 -29.55 8.40
C PRO A 226 44.67 -28.66 9.39
N TYR A 227 43.92 -28.05 10.31
CA TYR A 227 44.47 -27.32 11.44
C TYR A 227 43.79 -27.75 12.75
N THR A 228 44.48 -27.55 13.86
CA THR A 228 43.93 -27.87 15.19
C THR A 228 43.14 -26.68 15.73
N SER A 229 41.83 -26.85 15.90
CA SER A 229 40.95 -25.88 16.57
C SER A 229 41.30 -25.66 18.04
N ALA A 230 40.79 -24.59 18.66
CA ALA A 230 40.96 -24.35 20.11
C ALA A 230 40.40 -25.48 20.99
N ARG A 231 39.43 -26.25 20.48
CA ARG A 231 38.89 -27.45 21.13
C ARG A 231 39.80 -28.69 21.04
N GLY A 232 40.83 -28.65 20.20
CA GLY A 232 41.73 -29.78 19.95
C GLY A 232 41.32 -30.73 18.82
N TYR A 233 40.30 -30.39 18.03
CA TYR A 233 39.88 -31.17 16.86
C TYR A 233 40.59 -30.69 15.59
N GLN A 234 40.91 -31.63 14.69
CA GLN A 234 41.39 -31.33 13.33
C GLN A 234 40.21 -30.81 12.50
N MET A 235 40.38 -29.63 11.89
CA MET A 235 39.37 -28.93 11.10
C MET A 235 39.96 -28.53 9.74
N VAL A 236 39.10 -28.34 8.75
CA VAL A 236 39.45 -27.73 7.45
C VAL A 236 38.51 -26.58 7.14
N PHE A 237 39.06 -25.50 6.58
CA PHE A 237 38.31 -24.29 6.23
C PHE A 237 37.82 -24.32 4.78
N GLY A 238 36.75 -23.57 4.52
CA GLY A 238 36.27 -23.24 3.18
C GLY A 238 34.96 -23.90 2.79
N ALA A 239 34.34 -24.68 3.68
CA ALA A 239 33.08 -25.37 3.39
C ALA A 239 31.94 -24.35 3.26
N TRP A 240 30.99 -24.62 2.37
CA TRP A 240 29.86 -23.72 2.12
C TRP A 240 28.74 -23.94 3.14
N SER A 241 28.36 -22.87 3.84
CA SER A 241 27.19 -22.87 4.70
C SER A 241 26.14 -21.90 4.15
N GLN A 242 25.23 -22.44 3.33
CA GLN A 242 24.09 -21.69 2.78
C GLN A 242 23.11 -21.27 3.89
N ILE A 243 22.71 -19.99 3.87
CA ILE A 243 21.68 -19.40 4.74
C ILE A 243 20.39 -19.20 3.94
N VAL A 244 20.53 -18.73 2.69
CA VAL A 244 19.41 -18.43 1.79
C VAL A 244 19.63 -19.13 0.45
N GLN A 245 18.57 -19.70 -0.11
CA GLN A 245 18.59 -20.33 -1.43
C GLN A 245 18.07 -19.40 -2.52
N LYS A 246 18.79 -19.32 -3.64
CA LYS A 246 18.37 -18.65 -4.87
C LYS A 246 16.98 -19.11 -5.31
N GLY A 247 16.16 -18.18 -5.78
CA GLY A 247 14.86 -18.48 -6.40
C GLY A 247 13.75 -18.89 -5.42
N VAL A 248 14.06 -19.13 -4.15
CA VAL A 248 13.06 -19.43 -3.12
C VAL A 248 12.41 -18.13 -2.68
N ALA A 249 11.11 -18.01 -2.92
CA ALA A 249 10.34 -16.84 -2.52
C ALA A 249 10.32 -16.70 -0.99
N LEU A 250 10.76 -15.54 -0.51
CA LEU A 250 10.73 -15.15 0.90
C LEU A 250 9.71 -14.03 1.10
N ASP A 251 9.07 -14.01 2.27
CA ASP A 251 8.25 -12.87 2.70
C ASP A 251 9.08 -11.59 2.66
N ALA A 252 8.43 -10.46 2.33
CA ALA A 252 9.06 -9.15 2.26
C ALA A 252 9.85 -8.83 3.53
N GLU A 253 9.30 -9.15 4.70
CA GLU A 253 9.94 -8.86 5.99
C GLU A 253 10.72 -10.06 6.55
N ALA A 254 10.94 -11.11 5.74
CA ALA A 254 11.65 -12.30 6.18
C ALA A 254 13.06 -11.95 6.65
N VAL A 255 13.43 -12.54 7.80
CA VAL A 255 14.80 -12.57 8.30
C VAL A 255 15.25 -14.02 8.34
N CYS A 256 16.15 -14.38 7.42
CA CYS A 256 16.80 -15.68 7.42
C CYS A 256 17.94 -15.66 8.43
N ARG A 257 17.97 -16.64 9.34
CA ARG A 257 18.96 -16.74 10.42
C ARG A 257 19.65 -18.09 10.35
N LYS A 258 20.97 -18.10 10.53
CA LYS A 258 21.73 -19.34 10.71
C LYS A 258 22.76 -19.20 11.84
N PRO A 259 22.82 -20.15 12.78
CA PRO A 259 23.74 -20.09 13.91
C PRO A 259 25.16 -20.51 13.51
N TYR A 260 26.14 -19.82 14.10
CA TYR A 260 27.56 -20.06 13.96
C TYR A 260 28.27 -19.94 15.31
N ALA A 261 29.53 -20.39 15.34
CA ALA A 261 30.36 -20.30 16.52
C ALA A 261 31.82 -20.03 16.15
N GLN A 262 32.45 -19.10 16.87
CA GLN A 262 33.88 -18.83 16.79
C GLN A 262 34.57 -19.28 18.08
N LEU A 263 35.75 -19.90 17.94
CA LEU A 263 36.49 -20.50 19.04
C LEU A 263 37.78 -19.72 19.34
N TYR A 264 38.04 -19.47 20.61
CA TYR A 264 39.20 -18.73 21.09
C TYR A 264 40.00 -19.53 22.13
N LYS A 265 41.31 -19.29 22.19
CA LYS A 265 42.23 -19.86 23.19
C LYS A 265 42.41 -18.97 24.43
N SER A 266 41.78 -17.79 24.45
CA SER A 266 41.82 -16.82 25.54
C SER A 266 40.41 -16.43 25.95
N ALA A 267 40.25 -16.06 27.22
CA ALA A 267 39.01 -15.48 27.75
C ALA A 267 38.75 -14.07 27.22
N ASN A 268 39.82 -13.35 26.83
CA ASN A 268 39.78 -11.97 26.39
C ASN A 268 40.34 -11.85 24.97
N PRO A 269 39.67 -12.41 23.95
CA PRO A 269 40.05 -12.17 22.56
C PRO A 269 39.79 -10.71 22.18
N ASP A 270 40.58 -10.18 21.23
CA ASP A 270 40.25 -8.90 20.61
C ASP A 270 39.02 -9.07 19.72
N LEU A 271 37.94 -8.39 20.10
CA LEU A 271 36.63 -8.43 19.46
C LEU A 271 36.15 -7.03 19.07
N GLU A 272 37.05 -6.04 19.06
CA GLU A 272 36.70 -4.66 18.71
C GLU A 272 36.21 -4.54 17.25
N LEU A 273 36.79 -5.35 16.35
CA LEU A 273 36.34 -5.50 14.97
C LEU A 273 36.11 -6.98 14.65
N PHE A 274 34.92 -7.48 14.97
CA PHE A 274 34.50 -8.80 14.55
C PHE A 274 33.88 -8.75 13.16
N THR A 275 34.31 -9.65 12.27
CA THR A 275 33.88 -9.68 10.87
C THR A 275 33.43 -11.07 10.44
N VAL A 276 32.42 -11.08 9.56
CA VAL A 276 31.98 -12.28 8.84
C VAL A 276 31.74 -11.90 7.39
N ASP A 277 32.43 -12.57 6.47
CA ASP A 277 32.20 -12.38 5.04
C ASP A 277 30.98 -13.17 4.60
N LEU A 278 30.02 -12.45 4.03
CA LEU A 278 28.86 -13.02 3.38
C LEU A 278 29.20 -13.21 1.90
N LEU A 279 29.01 -14.42 1.39
CA LEU A 279 29.25 -14.77 0.00
C LEU A 279 27.92 -14.96 -0.73
N ALA A 280 27.96 -14.75 -2.04
CA ALA A 280 26.87 -15.02 -2.97
C ALA A 280 27.29 -16.07 -4.00
N TYR A 281 26.34 -16.94 -4.38
CA TYR A 281 26.51 -17.98 -5.39
C TYR A 281 25.33 -17.99 -6.37
N PRO A 282 25.55 -17.89 -7.70
CA PRO A 282 24.48 -17.79 -8.70
C PRO A 282 23.96 -19.14 -9.19
N GLY A 283 24.62 -20.26 -8.87
CA GLY A 283 24.22 -21.59 -9.33
C GLY A 283 22.92 -22.06 -8.68
N ASP A 284 22.25 -23.00 -9.35
CA ASP A 284 21.02 -23.64 -8.84
C ASP A 284 21.33 -24.89 -7.99
N ASP A 285 22.60 -25.31 -7.95
CA ASP A 285 23.12 -26.35 -7.09
C ASP A 285 23.58 -25.83 -5.71
N VAL A 286 23.95 -26.74 -4.82
CA VAL A 286 24.53 -26.41 -3.50
C VAL A 286 25.95 -26.98 -3.43
N PRO A 287 26.97 -26.19 -3.77
CA PRO A 287 28.35 -26.64 -3.70
C PRO A 287 28.74 -27.00 -2.27
N GLU A 288 29.61 -27.99 -2.11
CA GLU A 288 30.14 -28.34 -0.78
C GLU A 288 31.15 -27.31 -0.27
N TRP A 289 31.88 -26.65 -1.19
CA TRP A 289 33.02 -25.79 -0.86
C TRP A 289 32.92 -24.42 -1.53
N ALA A 290 32.99 -23.37 -0.72
CA ALA A 290 33.11 -21.98 -1.18
C ALA A 290 34.55 -21.60 -1.50
N HIS A 291 35.54 -22.23 -0.85
CA HIS A 291 36.97 -22.02 -1.13
C HIS A 291 37.66 -23.31 -1.56
N ASP A 292 38.56 -23.20 -2.52
CA ASP A 292 39.42 -24.28 -2.99
C ASP A 292 40.51 -24.63 -1.95
N PRO A 293 41.31 -25.70 -2.17
CA PRO A 293 42.41 -26.06 -1.27
C PRO A 293 43.49 -24.99 -1.10
N SER A 294 43.64 -24.08 -2.07
CA SER A 294 44.56 -22.94 -2.03
C SER A 294 43.96 -21.73 -1.32
N LYS A 295 42.78 -21.87 -0.70
CA LYS A 295 42.01 -20.82 -0.03
C LYS A 295 41.54 -19.69 -0.94
N LYS A 296 41.44 -19.94 -2.25
CA LYS A 296 40.79 -19.02 -3.20
C LYS A 296 39.30 -19.35 -3.29
N LEU A 297 38.46 -18.35 -3.52
CA LEU A 297 37.03 -18.60 -3.81
C LEU A 297 36.89 -19.51 -5.03
N CYS A 298 36.04 -20.53 -4.90
CA CYS A 298 35.68 -21.43 -5.99
C CYS A 298 34.97 -20.65 -7.11
N PRO A 299 35.04 -21.11 -8.37
CA PRO A 299 34.35 -20.48 -9.48
C PRO A 299 32.86 -20.25 -9.19
N GLY A 300 32.36 -19.05 -9.50
CA GLY A 300 30.96 -18.65 -9.29
C GLY A 300 30.68 -18.02 -7.93
N PHE A 301 31.51 -18.22 -6.90
CA PHE A 301 31.38 -17.50 -5.64
C PHE A 301 31.92 -16.08 -5.76
N GLN A 302 31.25 -15.14 -5.10
CA GLN A 302 31.68 -13.74 -4.98
C GLN A 302 31.36 -13.20 -3.59
N ASP A 303 32.10 -12.18 -3.16
CA ASP A 303 31.81 -11.48 -1.91
C ASP A 303 30.55 -10.61 -2.06
N ALA A 304 29.58 -10.83 -1.17
CA ALA A 304 28.35 -10.06 -1.12
C ALA A 304 28.50 -8.80 -0.27
N CYS A 305 29.05 -8.97 0.93
CA CYS A 305 29.47 -7.91 1.84
C CYS A 305 30.27 -8.50 3.02
N THR A 306 30.98 -7.65 3.76
CA THR A 306 31.56 -8.01 5.06
C THR A 306 30.69 -7.45 6.18
N ILE A 307 30.09 -8.33 6.98
CA ILE A 307 29.31 -7.98 8.16
C ILE A 307 30.26 -7.62 9.30
N ARG A 308 30.05 -6.48 9.95
CA ARG A 308 30.91 -5.97 11.02
C ARG A 308 30.14 -5.84 12.32
N ALA A 309 30.78 -6.16 13.44
CA ALA A 309 30.26 -5.85 14.77
C ALA A 309 31.40 -5.49 15.72
N ASN A 310 31.17 -4.51 16.60
CA ASN A 310 32.03 -4.28 17.75
C ASN A 310 31.50 -5.11 18.91
N LEU A 311 32.31 -6.10 19.31
CA LEU A 311 32.01 -7.11 20.30
C LEU A 311 32.99 -7.03 21.50
N LYS A 312 33.59 -5.86 21.75
CA LYS A 312 34.61 -5.66 22.79
C LYS A 312 34.09 -5.85 24.21
N ASN A 313 32.86 -5.44 24.49
CA ASN A 313 32.26 -5.44 25.83
C ASN A 313 31.33 -6.63 26.06
N LEU A 314 31.62 -7.79 25.46
CA LEU A 314 30.78 -8.99 25.53
C LEU A 314 30.84 -9.68 26.90
N GLU A 315 30.24 -9.07 27.91
CA GLU A 315 30.13 -9.66 29.24
C GLU A 315 29.23 -10.91 29.20
N GLY A 316 29.80 -12.07 29.51
CA GLY A 316 29.06 -13.33 29.60
C GLY A 316 28.71 -14.01 28.27
N ALA A 317 28.99 -13.40 27.10
CA ALA A 317 28.70 -14.03 25.80
C ALA A 317 29.69 -15.15 25.43
N LEU A 318 30.92 -15.10 25.97
CA LEU A 318 31.93 -16.14 25.78
C LEU A 318 31.73 -17.30 26.77
N VAL A 319 31.35 -18.45 26.23
CA VAL A 319 31.15 -19.66 27.05
C VAL A 319 32.46 -20.46 27.09
N SER A 320 33.02 -20.64 28.30
CA SER A 320 34.22 -21.45 28.51
C SER A 320 33.93 -22.95 28.42
N GLY A 321 34.91 -23.73 27.98
CA GLY A 321 34.85 -25.19 27.96
C GLY A 321 36.24 -25.82 28.03
N MET A 322 36.26 -27.15 28.19
CA MET A 322 37.50 -27.94 28.24
C MET A 322 37.65 -28.76 26.96
N GLY A 323 38.74 -28.52 26.23
CA GLY A 323 39.06 -29.20 24.97
C GLY A 323 39.61 -30.61 25.20
N ARG A 324 39.84 -31.34 24.10
CA ARG A 324 40.28 -32.75 24.09
C ARG A 324 41.57 -33.01 24.88
N ASN A 325 42.44 -32.00 24.99
CA ASN A 325 43.74 -32.11 25.67
C ASN A 325 43.76 -31.45 27.05
N GLY A 326 42.58 -31.18 27.65
CA GLY A 326 42.48 -30.44 28.91
C GLY A 326 42.77 -28.94 28.79
N ALA A 327 43.03 -28.44 27.58
CA ALA A 327 43.18 -27.01 27.33
C ALA A 327 41.83 -26.30 27.40
N ARG A 328 41.76 -25.18 28.12
CA ARG A 328 40.56 -24.33 28.18
C ARG A 328 40.37 -23.59 26.85
N TYR A 329 39.13 -23.49 26.38
CA TYR A 329 38.75 -22.68 25.22
C TYR A 329 37.49 -21.87 25.52
N TRP A 330 37.22 -20.87 24.69
CA TRP A 330 36.05 -20.01 24.78
C TRP A 330 35.30 -20.02 23.45
N THR A 331 33.97 -20.05 23.52
CA THR A 331 33.10 -20.06 22.33
C THR A 331 32.25 -18.80 22.32
N LEU A 332 32.33 -18.05 21.23
CA LEU A 332 31.34 -17.02 20.88
C LEU A 332 30.29 -17.66 19.99
N ARG A 333 29.01 -17.59 20.37
CA ARG A 333 27.89 -18.02 19.53
C ARG A 333 27.18 -16.80 18.99
N PHE A 334 26.84 -16.83 17.71
CA PHE A 334 26.15 -15.75 17.02
C PHE A 334 25.34 -16.31 15.85
N ASN A 335 24.31 -15.59 15.42
CA ASN A 335 23.61 -15.81 14.18
C ASN A 335 24.10 -14.82 13.13
N VAL A 336 24.23 -15.28 11.89
CA VAL A 336 24.25 -14.39 10.72
C VAL A 336 22.81 -14.24 10.25
N CYS A 337 22.35 -13.00 10.17
CA CYS A 337 20.99 -12.64 9.81
C CYS A 337 20.99 -11.92 8.46
N ILE A 338 20.04 -12.27 7.60
CA ILE A 338 19.80 -11.62 6.30
C ILE A 338 18.33 -11.20 6.23
N ARG A 339 18.08 -9.90 6.09
CA ARG A 339 16.75 -9.27 6.07
C ARG A 339 16.40 -8.75 4.66
N PHE A 340 15.17 -9.01 4.23
CA PHE A 340 14.66 -8.70 2.88
C PHE A 340 13.72 -7.48 2.81
N GLY A 341 13.45 -6.83 3.95
CA GLY A 341 12.39 -5.83 4.18
C GLY A 341 12.62 -4.40 3.68
N GLY A 342 13.58 -4.17 2.78
CA GLY A 342 13.93 -2.84 2.29
C GLY A 342 14.05 -2.75 0.77
N THR A 343 14.49 -1.59 0.25
CA THR A 343 14.95 -1.47 -1.14
C THR A 343 16.21 -2.31 -1.39
N GLU A 344 17.01 -2.51 -0.35
CA GLU A 344 18.28 -3.22 -0.36
C GLU A 344 18.26 -4.43 0.59
N LEU A 345 19.13 -5.41 0.34
CA LEU A 345 19.29 -6.58 1.21
C LEU A 345 20.27 -6.25 2.34
N GLU A 346 19.84 -6.49 3.56
CA GLU A 346 20.55 -6.09 4.77
C GLU A 346 21.06 -7.32 5.53
N SER A 347 22.26 -7.24 6.06
CA SER A 347 22.86 -8.31 6.84
C SER A 347 23.46 -7.79 8.14
N TYR A 348 23.34 -8.57 9.21
CA TYR A 348 23.85 -8.21 10.54
C TYR A 348 24.12 -9.46 11.37
N LEU A 349 24.85 -9.27 12.47
CA LEU A 349 25.09 -10.32 13.45
C LEU A 349 24.12 -10.17 14.61
N GLU A 350 23.70 -11.30 15.15
CA GLU A 350 22.88 -11.38 16.36
C GLU A 350 23.56 -12.31 17.36
N TRP A 351 23.66 -11.94 18.63
CA TRP A 351 24.27 -12.77 19.67
C TRP A 351 23.53 -12.63 20.98
N GLU A 352 23.82 -13.50 21.94
CA GLU A 352 23.23 -13.47 23.27
C GLU A 352 24.25 -12.94 24.28
N GLU A 353 23.83 -11.99 25.10
CA GLU A 353 24.61 -11.38 26.17
C GLU A 353 23.75 -11.33 27.42
N ASN A 354 24.13 -12.07 28.46
CA ASN A 354 23.38 -12.19 29.72
C ASN A 354 21.89 -12.57 29.54
N GLY A 355 21.58 -13.46 28.60
CA GLY A 355 20.19 -13.87 28.30
C GLY A 355 19.41 -12.90 27.40
N ILE A 356 20.04 -11.81 26.95
CA ILE A 356 19.41 -10.79 26.09
C ILE A 356 19.99 -10.91 24.68
N THR A 357 19.12 -11.01 23.68
CA THR A 357 19.53 -10.93 22.29
C THR A 357 19.97 -9.52 21.91
N ARG A 358 21.17 -9.40 21.36
CA ARG A 358 21.79 -8.18 20.85
C ARG A 358 22.00 -8.29 19.36
N THR A 359 22.01 -7.16 18.66
CA THR A 359 22.27 -7.08 17.22
C THR A 359 23.38 -6.09 16.92
N GLY A 360 24.21 -6.41 15.93
CA GLY A 360 25.27 -5.55 15.42
C GLY A 360 24.73 -4.51 14.42
N PRO A 361 25.59 -3.60 13.95
CA PRO A 361 25.23 -2.67 12.88
C PRO A 361 24.92 -3.41 11.59
N VAL A 362 24.05 -2.81 10.78
CA VAL A 362 23.64 -3.36 9.49
C VAL A 362 24.71 -3.13 8.43
N SER A 363 24.96 -4.15 7.63
CA SER A 363 25.80 -4.11 6.43
C SER A 363 24.93 -4.37 5.19
N LEU A 364 25.01 -3.45 4.23
CA LEU A 364 24.27 -3.53 2.97
C LEU A 364 24.99 -4.48 2.01
N VAL A 365 24.22 -5.33 1.33
CA VAL A 365 24.75 -6.20 0.27
C VAL A 365 24.84 -5.42 -1.04
N SER A 366 25.94 -5.65 -1.78
CA SER A 366 26.24 -4.95 -3.03
C SER A 366 25.07 -4.98 -4.02
N GLN A 367 24.79 -3.83 -4.64
CA GLN A 367 23.70 -3.66 -5.61
C GLN A 367 23.89 -4.49 -6.88
N GLU A 368 25.13 -4.88 -7.22
CA GLU A 368 25.42 -5.77 -8.36
C GLU A 368 24.93 -7.21 -8.15
N ILE A 369 24.56 -7.56 -6.90
CA ILE A 369 24.20 -8.91 -6.44
C ILE A 369 22.71 -8.97 -6.00
N LEU A 370 21.98 -7.86 -6.14
CA LEU A 370 20.52 -7.75 -5.92
C LEU A 370 19.72 -8.10 -7.19
#